data_AF-A0A2D4IGJ7-F1
#
_entry.id   AF-A0A2D4IGJ7-F1
#
_cell.length_a   1.000
_cell.length_b   1.000
_cell.length_c   1.000
_cell.angle_alpha   90.00
_cell.angle_beta   90.00
_cell.angle_gamma   90.00
#
_symmetry.space_group_name_H-M   'P 1'
#
loop_
_entity.id
_entity.type
_entity.pdbx_description
1 polymer ?
#
loop_
_entity_poly.entity_id
_entity_poly.type
_entity_poly.pdbx_seq_one_letter_code
_entity_poly.pdbx_strand_id
1 'polypeptide(L)'
;RFCYPPTDKKTDSEFRKQCYEWLKRISDECGNSFPSVVASLFLSPGGPKFIHLMFHFARYVIMRHIKVDSLGAGIPYPEAVNSRSPDLNMAVAKCQVALNRFSQCLQKEDLMIQELQKKALLFTKQIRDLRYGNMDLDKRLQKMEKKVDSGQSNTTERIEKVRYLWATVMETLTFLQKEREVVDSVVKGHVDLYTLDGTSVSVSIPQPLLQKVEKEMYKFPVGNVYEEGKLNMLTIIQLLTKALELLLHERRQVDKKGFKIDLQGLEGNTRFQNETLLGLKSLRQKLKCDDHISVTQSIAEKQLEWQLKWKNRLGQSPFRLIKDPNPALDLLPAMSPLSFTPATEEAYKKSVFCQYPALIPDSIKKNVQADEFLTVGKTLENEDYSTKTVTERTLKLATHSEKTSNVE
;
A
#
# COMPACT_ATOMS: atom_id res chain seq x y z
N ARG A 1 -27.98 -18.42 3.01
CA ARG A 1 -27.62 -19.56 2.13
C ARG A 1 -28.78 -20.03 1.24
N PHE A 2 -30.04 -19.62 1.45
CA PHE A 2 -31.11 -19.80 0.46
C PHE A 2 -32.00 -18.54 0.41
N CYS A 3 -31.61 -17.55 -0.40
CA CYS A 3 -32.45 -16.40 -0.75
C CYS A 3 -32.82 -16.49 -2.24
N TYR A 4 -33.23 -17.68 -2.70
CA TYR A 4 -33.68 -17.88 -4.08
C TYR A 4 -35.20 -17.66 -4.11
N PRO A 5 -35.74 -16.86 -5.05
CA PRO A 5 -37.18 -16.71 -5.16
C PRO A 5 -37.81 -18.08 -5.46
N PRO A 6 -38.90 -18.45 -4.76
CA PRO A 6 -39.53 -19.75 -4.94
C PRO A 6 -40.08 -19.89 -6.36
N THR A 7 -39.71 -20.99 -7.04
CA THR A 7 -40.12 -21.29 -8.41
C THR A 7 -41.49 -21.98 -8.47
N ASP A 8 -41.93 -22.60 -7.37
CA ASP A 8 -43.18 -23.37 -7.28
C ASP A 8 -44.08 -22.87 -6.16
N LYS A 9 -45.40 -23.00 -6.33
CA LYS A 9 -46.38 -22.58 -5.31
C LYS A 9 -46.20 -23.29 -3.96
N LYS A 10 -45.72 -24.55 -3.98
CA LYS A 10 -45.41 -25.31 -2.76
C LYS A 10 -44.21 -24.73 -2.02
N THR A 11 -43.13 -24.45 -2.74
CA THR A 11 -41.90 -23.88 -2.16
C THR A 11 -42.12 -22.44 -1.67
N ASP A 12 -43.00 -21.67 -2.32
CA ASP A 12 -43.42 -20.35 -1.84
C ASP A 12 -44.16 -20.43 -0.49
N SER A 13 -45.07 -21.40 -0.34
CA SER A 13 -45.79 -21.59 0.92
C SER A 13 -44.87 -22.00 2.09
N GLU A 14 -43.90 -22.87 1.81
CA GLU A 14 -42.88 -23.30 2.79
C GLU A 14 -41.94 -22.16 3.17
N PHE A 15 -41.49 -21.36 2.19
CA PHE A 15 -40.67 -20.18 2.42
C PHE A 15 -41.39 -19.17 3.32
N ARG A 16 -42.66 -18.84 3.02
CA ARG A 16 -43.45 -17.92 3.86
C ARG A 16 -43.63 -18.43 5.28
N LYS A 17 -43.82 -19.74 5.46
CA LYS A 17 -43.90 -20.37 6.78
C LYS A 17 -42.58 -20.22 7.56
N GLN A 18 -41.45 -20.50 6.90
CA GLN A 18 -40.12 -20.34 7.52
C GLN A 18 -39.83 -18.87 7.90
N CYS A 19 -40.16 -17.91 7.01
CA CYS A 19 -40.01 -16.48 7.30
C CYS A 19 -40.87 -16.05 8.49
N TYR A 20 -42.12 -16.51 8.57
CA TYR A 20 -43.01 -16.24 9.69
C TYR A 20 -42.45 -16.80 11.00
N GLU A 21 -42.02 -18.07 11.02
CA GLU A 21 -41.44 -18.70 12.21
C GLU A 21 -40.19 -17.96 12.69
N TRP A 22 -39.34 -17.54 11.76
CA TRP A 22 -38.12 -16.82 12.10
C TRP A 22 -38.40 -15.42 12.68
N LEU A 23 -39.28 -14.64 12.03
CA LEU A 23 -39.66 -13.32 12.53
C LEU A 23 -40.43 -13.41 13.85
N LYS A 24 -41.20 -14.48 14.06
CA LYS A 24 -41.87 -14.73 15.34
C LYS A 24 -40.84 -14.97 16.46
N ARG A 25 -39.80 -15.77 16.23
CA ARG A 25 -38.71 -15.95 17.20
C ARG A 25 -38.03 -14.62 17.56
N ILE A 26 -37.77 -13.77 16.56
CA ILE A 26 -37.22 -12.42 16.80
C ILE A 26 -38.19 -11.57 17.64
N SER A 27 -39.49 -11.63 17.35
CA SER A 27 -40.51 -10.94 18.13
C SER A 27 -40.55 -11.41 19.58
N ASP A 28 -40.43 -12.71 19.81
CA ASP A 28 -40.40 -13.31 21.15
C ASP A 28 -39.13 -12.90 21.92
N GLU A 29 -37.97 -12.82 21.23
CA GLU A 29 -36.70 -12.33 21.81
C GLU A 29 -36.75 -10.83 22.18
N CYS A 30 -37.45 -10.02 21.38
CA CYS A 30 -37.47 -8.55 21.52
C CYS A 30 -38.61 -8.02 22.40
N GLY A 31 -39.58 -8.88 22.77
CA GLY A 31 -40.77 -8.50 23.52
C GLY A 31 -41.55 -7.35 22.88
N ASN A 32 -42.01 -6.39 23.71
CA ASN A 32 -42.86 -5.27 23.30
C ASN A 32 -42.20 -4.26 22.33
N SER A 33 -40.90 -4.40 22.04
CA SER A 33 -40.17 -3.50 21.15
C SER A 33 -40.32 -3.86 19.67
N PHE A 34 -40.82 -5.05 19.36
CA PHE A 34 -41.02 -5.56 18.00
C PHE A 34 -42.52 -5.67 17.66
N PRO A 35 -42.95 -5.38 16.41
CA PRO A 35 -44.35 -5.49 16.03
C PRO A 35 -44.86 -6.94 16.07
N SER A 36 -46.15 -7.11 16.38
CA SER A 36 -46.80 -8.43 16.31
C SER A 36 -46.72 -9.03 14.91
N VAL A 37 -46.15 -10.23 14.83
CA VAL A 37 -45.98 -10.98 13.58
C VAL A 37 -47.17 -11.91 13.37
N VAL A 38 -47.96 -11.66 12.32
CA VAL A 38 -49.12 -12.48 11.95
C VAL A 38 -48.87 -13.13 10.60
N ALA A 39 -49.23 -14.41 10.45
CA ALA A 39 -49.02 -15.16 9.21
C ALA A 39 -49.67 -14.50 7.97
N SER A 40 -50.77 -13.76 8.17
CA SER A 40 -51.46 -13.02 7.10
C SER A 40 -50.63 -11.91 6.47
N LEU A 41 -49.64 -11.35 7.18
CA LEU A 41 -48.74 -10.32 6.64
C LEU A 41 -47.87 -10.85 5.50
N PHE A 42 -47.61 -12.16 5.48
CA PHE A 42 -46.81 -12.81 4.44
C PHE A 42 -47.64 -13.27 3.26
N LEU A 43 -48.98 -13.16 3.29
CA LEU A 43 -49.83 -13.50 2.15
C LEU A 43 -49.80 -12.38 1.08
N SER A 44 -49.70 -11.12 1.51
CA SER A 44 -49.57 -9.94 0.64
C SER A 44 -48.47 -9.01 1.15
N PRO A 45 -47.21 -9.22 0.73
CA PRO A 45 -46.09 -8.39 1.14
C PRO A 45 -46.14 -7.05 0.39
N GLY A 46 -46.67 -6.02 1.04
CA GLY A 46 -46.79 -4.68 0.42
C GLY A 46 -47.63 -3.66 1.18
N GLY A 47 -48.37 -4.07 2.22
CA GLY A 47 -49.16 -3.15 3.03
C GLY A 47 -48.35 -2.38 4.08
N PRO A 48 -48.89 -1.28 4.64
CA PRO A 48 -48.23 -0.48 5.69
C PRO A 48 -47.77 -1.31 6.90
N LYS A 49 -48.55 -2.33 7.28
CA LYS A 49 -48.21 -3.24 8.38
C LYS A 49 -47.00 -4.12 8.08
N PHE A 50 -46.87 -4.60 6.84
CA PHE A 50 -45.71 -5.38 6.38
C PHE A 50 -44.46 -4.50 6.29
N ILE A 51 -44.60 -3.29 5.72
CA ILE A 51 -43.50 -2.32 5.64
C ILE A 51 -43.02 -1.93 7.05
N HIS A 52 -43.95 -1.69 7.98
CA HIS A 52 -43.62 -1.39 9.36
C HIS A 52 -42.85 -2.55 10.03
N LEU A 53 -43.31 -3.79 9.84
CA LEU A 53 -42.60 -4.98 10.31
C LEU A 53 -41.18 -5.07 9.74
N MET A 54 -41.02 -4.86 8.43
CA MET A 54 -39.71 -4.90 7.77
C MET A 54 -38.76 -3.79 8.24
N PHE A 55 -39.28 -2.60 8.53
CA PHE A 55 -38.50 -1.51 9.11
C PHE A 55 -37.92 -1.89 10.49
N HIS A 56 -38.76 -2.44 11.38
CA HIS A 56 -38.31 -2.89 12.70
C HIS A 56 -37.35 -4.07 12.63
N PHE A 57 -37.57 -4.97 11.67
CA PHE A 57 -36.64 -6.05 11.38
C PHE A 57 -35.26 -5.53 10.92
N ALA A 58 -35.22 -4.59 9.97
CA ALA A 58 -33.97 -3.96 9.54
C ALA A 58 -33.25 -3.24 10.70
N ARG A 59 -34.01 -2.50 11.53
CA ARG A 59 -33.48 -1.84 12.73
C ARG A 59 -32.88 -2.85 13.71
N TYR A 60 -33.54 -3.97 13.94
CA TYR A 60 -33.05 -5.04 14.81
C TYR A 60 -31.73 -5.61 14.31
N VAL A 61 -31.61 -5.91 13.02
CA VAL A 61 -30.37 -6.45 12.43
C VAL A 61 -29.21 -5.47 12.59
N ILE A 62 -29.44 -4.18 12.29
CA ILE A 62 -28.42 -3.13 12.45
C ILE A 62 -27.98 -3.03 13.91
N MET A 63 -28.93 -3.02 14.86
CA MET A 63 -28.60 -2.94 16.29
C MET A 63 -27.84 -4.16 16.79
N ARG A 64 -28.15 -5.36 16.28
CA ARG A 64 -27.43 -6.59 16.63
C ARG A 64 -25.99 -6.56 16.07
N HIS A 65 -25.79 -6.05 14.86
CA HIS A 65 -24.46 -5.87 14.27
C HIS A 65 -23.61 -4.86 15.07
N ILE A 66 -24.17 -3.69 15.36
CA ILE A 66 -23.49 -2.66 16.17
C ILE A 66 -23.12 -3.21 17.56
N LYS A 67 -24.00 -4.01 18.18
CA LYS A 67 -23.72 -4.63 19.49
C LYS A 67 -22.52 -5.58 19.41
N VAL A 68 -22.44 -6.42 18.38
CA VAL A 68 -21.32 -7.35 18.17
C VAL A 68 -20.01 -6.60 17.92
N ASP A 69 -20.02 -5.57 17.07
CA ASP A 69 -18.83 -4.79 16.76
C ASP A 69 -18.32 -3.98 17.97
N SER A 70 -19.25 -3.40 18.74
CA SER A 70 -18.92 -2.62 19.95
C SER A 70 -18.25 -3.48 21.03
N LEU A 71 -18.67 -4.74 21.18
CA LEU A 71 -18.07 -5.69 22.12
C LEU A 71 -16.65 -6.08 21.71
N GLY A 72 -16.37 -6.18 20.41
CA GLY A 72 -15.04 -6.50 19.87
C GLY A 72 -14.06 -5.32 19.93
N ALA A 73 -14.55 -4.08 19.87
CA ALA A 73 -13.74 -2.85 19.85
C ALA A 73 -13.62 -2.15 21.21
N GLY A 74 -14.30 -2.63 22.26
CA GLY A 74 -14.30 -2.00 23.60
C GLY A 74 -15.01 -0.63 23.65
N ILE A 75 -15.87 -0.34 22.65
CA ILE A 75 -16.60 0.93 22.56
C ILE A 75 -17.90 0.80 23.35
N PRO A 76 -18.24 1.73 24.26
CA PRO A 76 -19.48 1.67 25.03
C PRO A 76 -20.70 1.62 24.10
N TYR A 77 -21.47 0.54 24.19
CA TYR A 77 -22.72 0.39 23.45
C TYR A 77 -23.71 1.49 23.88
N PRO A 78 -24.25 2.30 22.96
CA PRO A 78 -25.19 3.34 23.33
C PRO A 78 -26.57 2.70 23.56
N GLU A 79 -26.77 2.16 24.76
CA GLU A 79 -28.03 1.59 25.24
C GLU A 79 -29.21 2.57 25.10
N ALA A 80 -28.91 3.87 25.09
CA ALA A 80 -29.85 4.96 24.79
C ALA A 80 -30.51 4.88 23.40
N VAL A 81 -29.91 4.22 22.40
CA VAL A 81 -30.49 4.06 21.04
C VAL A 81 -31.68 3.07 21.03
N ASN A 82 -31.77 2.20 22.03
CA ASN A 82 -32.92 1.32 22.24
C ASN A 82 -34.06 2.00 23.01
N SER A 83 -33.79 3.10 23.71
CA SER A 83 -34.83 3.84 24.42
C SER A 83 -35.71 4.60 23.41
N ARG A 84 -36.95 4.14 23.25
CA ARG A 84 -37.99 4.92 22.57
C ARG A 84 -38.21 6.14 23.45
N SER A 85 -37.79 7.33 23.04
CA SER A 85 -38.18 8.53 23.78
C SER A 85 -39.70 8.62 23.68
N PRO A 86 -40.44 8.70 24.81
CA PRO A 86 -41.89 8.76 24.77
C PRO A 86 -42.40 10.02 24.05
N ASP A 87 -41.55 11.05 23.95
CA ASP A 87 -41.83 12.31 23.27
C ASP A 87 -40.95 12.48 22.02
N LEU A 88 -41.60 12.72 20.87
CA LEU A 88 -40.99 12.99 19.58
C LEU A 88 -40.15 14.28 19.61
N ASN A 89 -40.60 15.30 20.35
CA ASN A 89 -39.90 16.57 20.45
C ASN A 89 -38.56 16.42 21.16
N MET A 90 -38.50 15.58 22.19
CA MET A 90 -37.27 15.26 22.90
C MET A 90 -36.27 14.50 22.01
N ALA A 91 -36.73 13.63 21.10
CA ALA A 91 -35.87 12.96 20.12
C ALA A 91 -35.25 13.97 19.16
N VAL A 92 -36.06 14.87 18.61
CA VAL A 92 -35.61 15.91 17.67
C VAL A 92 -34.59 16.83 18.33
N ALA A 93 -34.84 17.28 19.57
CA ALA A 93 -33.91 18.11 20.32
C ALA A 93 -32.56 17.39 20.57
N LYS A 94 -32.58 16.11 20.94
CA LYS A 94 -31.35 15.30 21.10
C LYS A 94 -30.57 15.18 19.78
N CYS A 95 -31.25 14.93 18.67
CA CYS A 95 -30.62 14.88 17.35
C CYS A 95 -30.01 16.23 16.96
N GLN A 96 -30.70 17.34 17.20
CA GLN A 96 -30.17 18.69 16.92
C GLN A 96 -28.92 18.98 17.76
N VAL A 97 -28.90 18.63 19.05
CA VAL A 97 -27.72 18.80 19.90
C VAL A 97 -26.55 17.95 19.40
N ALA A 98 -26.81 16.70 19.00
CA ALA A 98 -25.79 15.83 18.44
C ALA A 98 -25.23 16.38 17.11
N LEU A 99 -26.10 16.86 16.22
CA LEU A 99 -25.71 17.49 14.95
C LEU A 99 -24.89 18.77 15.19
N ASN A 100 -25.29 19.60 16.13
CA ASN A 100 -24.55 20.83 16.47
C ASN A 100 -23.16 20.52 17.03
N ARG A 101 -23.04 19.52 17.93
CA ARG A 101 -21.74 19.06 18.43
C ARG A 101 -20.86 18.52 17.32
N PHE A 102 -21.43 17.70 16.44
CA PHE A 102 -20.73 17.16 15.28
C PHE A 102 -20.24 18.26 14.35
N SER A 103 -21.10 19.24 14.04
CA SER A 103 -20.74 20.40 13.22
C SER A 103 -19.61 21.22 13.84
N GLN A 104 -19.60 21.40 15.17
CA GLN A 104 -18.51 22.11 15.86
C GLN A 104 -17.19 21.33 15.79
N CYS A 105 -17.23 20.01 15.93
CA CYS A 105 -16.04 19.17 15.75
C CYS A 105 -15.48 19.31 14.33
N LEU A 106 -16.33 19.19 13.31
CA LEU A 106 -15.92 19.35 11.91
C LEU A 106 -15.30 20.72 11.64
N GLN A 107 -15.87 21.81 12.18
CA GLN A 107 -15.33 23.15 12.03
C GLN A 107 -13.94 23.29 12.66
N LYS A 108 -13.71 22.70 13.84
CA LYS A 108 -12.39 22.69 14.49
C LYS A 108 -11.36 21.90 13.68
N GLU A 109 -11.76 20.74 13.16
CA GLU A 109 -10.91 19.92 12.30
C GLU A 109 -10.54 20.65 11.01
N ASP A 110 -11.50 21.30 10.35
CA ASP A 110 -11.24 22.10 9.14
C ASP A 110 -10.26 23.23 9.40
N LEU A 111 -10.41 23.95 10.52
CA LEU A 111 -9.50 25.02 10.92
C LEU A 111 -8.07 24.49 11.13
N MET A 112 -7.93 23.33 11.78
CA MET A 112 -6.64 22.66 11.97
C MET A 112 -6.02 22.22 10.63
N ILE A 113 -6.83 21.67 9.71
CA ILE A 113 -6.37 21.29 8.37
C ILE A 113 -5.85 22.51 7.62
N GLN A 114 -6.57 23.63 7.65
CA GLN A 114 -6.15 24.87 7.02
C GLN A 114 -4.83 25.40 7.59
N GLU A 115 -4.63 25.34 8.91
CA GLU A 115 -3.36 25.70 9.54
C GLU A 115 -2.20 24.81 9.11
N LEU A 116 -2.42 23.50 9.03
CA LEU A 116 -1.42 22.54 8.57
C LEU A 116 -1.05 22.78 7.10
N GLN A 117 -2.03 23.08 6.26
CA GLN A 117 -1.79 23.45 4.85
C GLN A 117 -0.95 24.73 4.73
N LYS A 118 -1.25 25.76 5.53
CA LYS A 118 -0.43 27.00 5.56
C LYS A 118 1.02 26.71 5.98
N LYS A 119 1.21 25.89 7.02
CA LYS A 119 2.55 25.46 7.47
C LYS A 119 3.29 24.67 6.38
N ALA A 120 2.61 23.74 5.70
CA ALA A 120 3.19 22.98 4.60
C ALA A 120 3.65 23.88 3.45
N LEU A 121 2.87 24.90 3.10
CA LEU A 121 3.24 25.88 2.06
C LEU A 121 4.46 26.72 2.48
N LEU A 122 4.52 27.15 3.74
CA LEU A 122 5.67 27.87 4.29
C LEU A 122 6.95 27.00 4.24
N PHE A 123 6.88 25.74 4.69
CA PHE A 123 8.02 24.83 4.63
C PHE A 123 8.45 24.55 3.19
N THR A 124 7.50 24.41 2.26
CA THR A 124 7.81 24.23 0.84
C THR A 124 8.60 25.42 0.28
N LYS A 125 8.25 26.65 0.69
CA LYS A 125 9.00 27.86 0.35
C LYS A 125 10.40 27.83 0.95
N GLN A 126 10.54 27.53 2.25
CA GLN A 126 11.85 27.45 2.91
C GLN A 126 12.76 26.39 2.27
N ILE A 127 12.23 25.21 1.93
CA ILE A 127 12.99 24.17 1.23
C ILE A 127 13.45 24.66 -0.16
N ARG A 128 12.60 25.42 -0.87
CA ARG A 128 12.98 26.02 -2.16
C ARG A 128 14.11 27.04 -1.97
N ASP A 129 14.01 27.92 -0.99
CA ASP A 129 15.02 28.95 -0.71
C ASP A 129 16.36 28.31 -0.29
N LEU A 130 16.32 27.28 0.57
CA LEU A 130 17.50 26.50 0.93
C LEU A 130 18.13 25.77 -0.26
N ARG A 131 17.32 25.22 -1.17
CA ARG A 131 17.83 24.61 -2.41
C ARG A 131 18.54 25.64 -3.28
N TYR A 132 18.00 26.86 -3.41
CA TYR A 132 18.70 27.94 -4.11
C TYR A 132 20.01 28.34 -3.42
N GLY A 133 20.01 28.43 -2.09
CA GLY A 133 21.24 28.67 -1.31
C GLY A 133 22.30 27.60 -1.53
N ASN A 134 21.91 26.32 -1.49
CA ASN A 134 22.81 25.19 -1.77
C ASN A 134 23.36 25.25 -3.20
N MET A 135 22.52 25.57 -4.20
CA MET A 135 22.99 25.72 -5.58
C MET A 135 24.01 26.86 -5.74
N ASP A 136 23.90 27.95 -4.98
CA ASP A 136 24.91 29.02 -4.98
C ASP A 136 26.23 28.56 -4.33
N LEU A 137 26.15 27.84 -3.21
CA LEU A 137 27.31 27.26 -2.54
C LEU A 137 28.02 26.21 -3.41
N ASP A 138 27.27 25.33 -4.07
CA ASP A 138 27.81 24.34 -5.00
C ASP A 138 28.51 25.02 -6.18
N LYS A 139 27.94 26.10 -6.72
CA LYS A 139 28.61 26.92 -7.75
C LYS A 139 29.91 27.54 -7.25
N ARG A 140 29.97 27.97 -5.98
CA ARG A 140 31.20 28.50 -5.38
C ARG A 140 32.25 27.41 -5.17
N LEU A 141 31.84 26.22 -4.72
CA LEU A 141 32.71 25.05 -4.57
C LEU A 141 33.32 24.64 -5.91
N GLN A 142 32.51 24.51 -6.96
CA GLN A 142 33.00 24.21 -8.31
C GLN A 142 33.97 25.28 -8.84
N LYS A 143 33.77 26.55 -8.50
CA LYS A 143 34.71 27.63 -8.86
C LYS A 143 36.03 27.52 -8.09
N MET A 144 36.02 27.03 -6.86
CA MET A 144 37.24 26.81 -6.06
C MET A 144 37.98 25.55 -6.51
N GLU A 145 37.26 24.45 -6.77
CA GLU A 145 37.80 23.20 -7.32
C GLU A 145 38.53 23.45 -8.65
N LYS A 146 37.90 24.17 -9.59
CA LYS A 146 38.53 24.59 -10.86
C LYS A 146 39.78 25.46 -10.69
N LYS A 147 39.94 26.16 -9.56
CA LYS A 147 41.15 26.96 -9.25
C LYS A 147 42.27 26.12 -8.63
N VAL A 148 41.94 25.02 -7.95
CA VAL A 148 42.91 24.09 -7.36
C VAL A 148 43.43 23.10 -8.41
N ASP A 149 42.58 22.72 -9.36
CA ASP A 149 42.88 21.68 -10.35
C ASP A 149 43.65 22.14 -11.59
N SER A 150 43.87 23.44 -11.80
CA SER A 150 44.52 23.95 -13.03
C SER A 150 45.98 23.50 -13.21
N GLY A 151 46.61 22.94 -12.16
CA GLY A 151 47.96 22.38 -12.23
C GLY A 151 48.04 20.86 -12.39
N GLN A 152 47.04 20.10 -11.92
CA GLN A 152 47.18 18.64 -11.71
C GLN A 152 46.11 17.79 -12.43
N SER A 153 44.94 18.35 -12.76
CA SER A 153 43.87 17.64 -13.49
C SER A 153 44.14 17.48 -15.00
N ASN A 154 44.87 18.42 -15.61
CA ASN A 154 45.10 18.41 -17.05
C ASN A 154 45.90 17.18 -17.52
N THR A 155 46.76 16.61 -16.68
CA THR A 155 47.54 15.42 -17.05
C THR A 155 46.74 14.13 -16.84
N THR A 156 46.00 14.02 -15.73
CA THR A 156 45.18 12.84 -15.41
C THR A 156 43.96 12.73 -16.33
N GLU A 157 43.23 13.83 -16.58
CA GLU A 157 42.11 13.84 -17.51
C GLU A 157 42.54 13.59 -18.96
N ARG A 158 43.72 14.08 -19.38
CA ARG A 158 44.26 13.77 -20.70
C ARG A 158 44.62 12.29 -20.83
N ILE A 159 45.18 11.69 -19.78
CA ILE A 159 45.49 10.26 -19.76
C ILE A 159 44.20 9.42 -19.78
N GLU A 160 43.17 9.78 -19.02
CA GLU A 160 41.89 9.09 -19.05
C GLU A 160 41.15 9.25 -20.37
N LYS A 161 41.16 10.46 -20.98
CA LYS A 161 40.61 10.68 -22.32
C LYS A 161 41.34 9.86 -23.38
N VAL A 162 42.68 9.80 -23.32
CA VAL A 162 43.45 8.96 -24.26
C VAL A 162 43.12 7.49 -24.04
N ARG A 163 42.99 7.02 -22.80
CA ARG A 163 42.59 5.63 -22.51
C ARG A 163 41.18 5.30 -22.98
N TYR A 164 40.23 6.22 -22.77
CA TYR A 164 38.86 6.09 -23.24
C TYR A 164 38.80 6.06 -24.77
N LEU A 165 39.44 7.03 -25.43
CA LEU A 165 39.51 7.07 -26.90
C LEU A 165 40.22 5.84 -27.46
N TRP A 166 41.29 5.38 -26.83
CA TRP A 166 41.98 4.15 -27.23
C TRP A 166 41.09 2.92 -27.05
N ALA A 167 40.33 2.83 -25.96
CA ALA A 167 39.35 1.77 -25.75
C ALA A 167 38.24 1.82 -26.82
N THR A 168 37.71 3.00 -27.14
CA THR A 168 36.72 3.17 -28.22
C THR A 168 37.30 2.80 -29.59
N VAL A 169 38.55 3.17 -29.87
CA VAL A 169 39.24 2.77 -31.10
C VAL A 169 39.44 1.26 -31.13
N MET A 170 39.85 0.64 -30.03
CA MET A 170 40.00 -0.82 -29.97
C MET A 170 38.66 -1.54 -30.08
N GLU A 171 37.59 -1.03 -29.48
CA GLU A 171 36.24 -1.58 -29.55
C GLU A 171 35.64 -1.44 -30.96
N THR A 172 35.87 -0.30 -31.62
CA THR A 172 35.48 -0.13 -33.02
C THR A 172 36.32 -1.01 -33.93
N LEU A 173 37.62 -1.18 -33.68
CA LEU A 173 38.46 -2.12 -34.44
C LEU A 173 38.05 -3.57 -34.24
N THR A 174 37.66 -3.99 -33.03
CA THR A 174 37.15 -5.34 -32.78
C THR A 174 35.75 -5.55 -33.34
N PHE A 175 34.89 -4.53 -33.30
CA PHE A 175 33.57 -4.56 -33.94
C PHE A 175 33.70 -4.67 -35.46
N LEU A 176 34.58 -3.86 -36.06
CA LEU A 176 34.86 -3.84 -37.49
C LEU A 176 35.77 -5.00 -37.94
N GLN A 177 36.24 -5.85 -37.03
CA GLN A 177 37.12 -6.99 -37.33
C GLN A 177 36.54 -7.88 -38.44
N LYS A 178 35.22 -8.17 -38.38
CA LYS A 178 34.53 -8.99 -39.39
C LYS A 178 34.44 -8.28 -40.74
N GLU A 179 34.16 -6.98 -40.74
CA GLU A 179 34.12 -6.18 -41.97
C GLU A 179 35.52 -6.01 -42.58
N ARG A 180 36.54 -5.85 -41.73
CA ARG A 180 37.94 -5.84 -42.11
C ARG A 180 38.34 -7.17 -42.73
N GLU A 181 37.92 -8.30 -42.17
CA GLU A 181 38.15 -9.62 -42.77
C GLU A 181 37.48 -9.75 -44.15
N VAL A 182 36.28 -9.18 -44.33
CA VAL A 182 35.59 -9.13 -45.63
C VAL A 182 36.34 -8.25 -46.64
N VAL A 183 36.76 -7.05 -46.23
CA VAL A 183 37.55 -6.14 -47.09
C VAL A 183 38.92 -6.75 -47.39
N ASP A 184 39.57 -7.40 -46.43
CA ASP A 184 40.85 -8.09 -46.61
C ASP A 184 40.69 -9.30 -47.55
N SER A 185 39.52 -9.96 -47.55
CA SER A 185 39.17 -11.03 -48.50
C SER A 185 38.96 -10.50 -49.93
N VAL A 186 38.33 -9.33 -50.06
CA VAL A 186 38.15 -8.59 -51.33
C VAL A 186 39.50 -8.10 -51.88
N VAL A 187 40.35 -7.51 -51.02
CA VAL A 187 41.70 -7.02 -51.37
C VAL A 187 42.64 -8.17 -51.73
N LYS A 188 42.47 -9.36 -51.12
CA LYS A 188 43.17 -10.60 -51.50
C LYS A 188 42.63 -11.26 -52.78
N GLY A 189 41.65 -10.65 -53.46
CA GLY A 189 41.17 -11.08 -54.77
C GLY A 189 40.06 -12.14 -54.77
N HIS A 190 39.31 -12.33 -53.66
CA HIS A 190 38.18 -13.28 -53.60
C HIS A 190 36.85 -12.71 -54.12
N VAL A 191 36.89 -11.65 -54.95
CA VAL A 191 35.70 -10.89 -55.38
C VAL A 191 34.74 -11.75 -56.21
N ASP A 192 35.26 -12.77 -56.90
CA ASP A 192 34.46 -13.66 -57.76
C ASP A 192 34.01 -14.98 -57.07
N LEU A 193 34.24 -15.13 -55.75
CA LEU A 193 33.95 -16.38 -55.00
C LEU A 193 32.66 -16.34 -54.18
N TYR A 194 32.04 -15.18 -53.98
CA TYR A 194 30.82 -15.04 -53.17
C TYR A 194 29.62 -14.66 -54.02
N THR A 195 29.01 -15.65 -54.66
CA THR A 195 27.65 -15.53 -55.19
C THR A 195 26.65 -15.58 -54.03
N LEU A 196 25.71 -14.63 -53.98
CA LEU A 196 24.53 -14.68 -53.11
C LEU A 196 23.65 -15.87 -53.54
N ASP A 197 23.95 -17.06 -53.03
CA ASP A 197 23.15 -18.25 -53.27
C ASP A 197 22.08 -18.37 -52.19
N GLY A 198 20.85 -17.95 -52.54
CA GLY A 198 19.68 -17.99 -51.66
C GLY A 198 19.14 -19.39 -51.39
N THR A 199 19.88 -20.46 -51.72
CA THR A 199 19.51 -21.87 -51.57
C THR A 199 19.34 -22.32 -50.12
N SER A 200 19.98 -21.62 -49.16
CA SER A 200 19.88 -21.91 -47.73
C SER A 200 18.73 -21.21 -47.00
N VAL A 201 18.01 -20.30 -47.67
CA VAL A 201 16.94 -19.50 -47.06
C VAL A 201 15.59 -19.97 -47.59
N SER A 202 14.80 -20.64 -46.72
CA SER A 202 13.41 -20.95 -47.02
C SER A 202 12.53 -19.74 -46.70
N VAL A 203 11.87 -19.19 -47.71
CA VAL A 203 10.96 -18.04 -47.54
C VAL A 203 9.54 -18.57 -47.38
N SER A 204 8.94 -18.37 -46.22
CA SER A 204 7.52 -18.69 -45.98
C SER A 204 6.65 -17.47 -46.25
N ILE A 205 5.85 -17.55 -47.32
CA ILE A 205 4.94 -16.46 -47.69
C ILE A 205 3.58 -16.73 -47.03
N PRO A 206 3.03 -15.78 -46.25
CA PRO A 206 1.71 -15.93 -45.68
C PRO A 206 0.64 -16.14 -46.75
N GLN A 207 -0.15 -17.21 -46.61
CA GLN A 207 -1.22 -17.57 -47.55
C GLN A 207 -2.21 -16.44 -47.88
N PRO A 208 -2.60 -15.55 -46.94
CA PRO A 208 -3.49 -14.43 -47.24
C PRO A 208 -2.86 -13.40 -48.20
N LEU A 209 -1.54 -13.23 -48.15
CA LEU A 209 -0.81 -12.34 -49.04
C LEU A 209 -0.80 -12.93 -50.46
N LEU A 210 -0.49 -14.23 -50.57
CA LEU A 210 -0.47 -14.94 -51.84
C LEU A 210 -1.83 -14.87 -52.56
N GLN A 211 -2.92 -15.17 -51.85
CA GLN A 211 -4.28 -15.11 -52.40
C GLN A 211 -4.70 -13.71 -52.88
N LYS A 212 -4.20 -12.65 -52.24
CA LYS A 212 -4.50 -11.26 -52.64
C LYS A 212 -3.67 -10.84 -53.85
N VAL A 213 -2.40 -11.24 -53.90
CA VAL A 213 -1.50 -10.95 -55.02
C VAL A 213 -1.93 -11.73 -56.27
N GLU A 214 -2.32 -13.00 -56.13
CA GLU A 214 -2.88 -13.82 -57.23
C GLU A 214 -4.13 -13.19 -57.87
N LYS A 215 -5.01 -12.59 -57.05
CA LYS A 215 -6.19 -11.88 -57.54
C LYS A 215 -5.87 -10.58 -58.27
N GLU A 216 -4.72 -9.96 -57.97
CA GLU A 216 -4.27 -8.70 -58.57
C GLU A 216 -3.18 -8.88 -59.64
N MET A 217 -2.89 -10.12 -60.09
CA MET A 217 -1.83 -10.42 -61.06
C MET A 217 -1.93 -9.63 -62.37
N TYR A 218 -3.14 -9.27 -62.80
CA TYR A 218 -3.36 -8.47 -64.00
C TYR A 218 -2.84 -7.03 -63.89
N LYS A 219 -2.64 -6.50 -62.67
CA LYS A 219 -2.09 -5.15 -62.45
C LYS A 219 -0.58 -5.17 -62.27
N PHE A 220 -0.02 -6.27 -61.77
CA PHE A 220 1.42 -6.42 -61.53
C PHE A 220 1.84 -7.89 -61.70
N PRO A 221 2.63 -8.24 -62.72
CA PRO A 221 3.18 -9.58 -62.85
C PRO A 221 4.28 -9.77 -61.79
N VAL A 222 3.93 -10.34 -60.64
CA VAL A 222 4.92 -10.84 -59.68
C VAL A 222 5.39 -12.20 -60.22
N GLY A 223 6.67 -12.28 -60.57
CA GLY A 223 7.30 -13.53 -61.03
C GLY A 223 7.38 -14.59 -59.94
N ASN A 224 7.87 -15.78 -60.29
CA ASN A 224 8.05 -16.85 -59.30
C ASN A 224 9.15 -16.46 -58.30
N VAL A 225 8.89 -16.74 -57.03
CA VAL A 225 9.84 -16.50 -55.91
C VAL A 225 11.12 -17.30 -56.09
N TYR A 226 11.02 -18.44 -56.78
CA TYR A 226 12.15 -19.26 -57.20
C TYR A 226 12.19 -19.34 -58.73
N GLU A 227 13.32 -18.93 -59.31
CA GLU A 227 13.63 -19.12 -60.73
C GLU A 227 14.86 -20.03 -60.80
N GLU A 228 14.75 -21.14 -61.54
CA GLU A 228 15.84 -22.13 -61.72
C GLU A 228 16.42 -22.69 -60.40
N GLY A 229 15.58 -22.82 -59.36
CA GLY A 229 16.00 -23.31 -58.04
C GLY A 229 16.72 -22.27 -57.18
N LYS A 230 16.88 -21.04 -57.67
CA LYS A 230 17.46 -19.91 -56.95
C LYS A 230 16.39 -18.90 -56.56
N LEU A 231 16.63 -18.24 -55.44
CA LEU A 231 15.72 -17.24 -54.90
C LEU A 231 15.78 -15.96 -55.74
N ASN A 232 14.66 -15.57 -56.36
CA ASN A 232 14.58 -14.32 -57.10
C ASN A 232 14.35 -13.15 -56.11
N MET A 233 15.43 -12.51 -55.69
CA MET A 233 15.41 -11.40 -54.73
C MET A 233 14.56 -10.21 -55.20
N LEU A 234 14.48 -9.97 -56.51
CA LEU A 234 13.68 -8.89 -57.08
C LEU A 234 12.18 -9.13 -56.82
N THR A 235 11.71 -10.36 -57.06
CA THR A 235 10.32 -10.74 -56.81
C THR A 235 9.95 -10.67 -55.32
N ILE A 236 10.90 -10.97 -54.42
CA ILE A 236 10.70 -10.87 -52.97
C ILE A 236 10.53 -9.41 -52.53
N ILE A 237 11.37 -8.51 -53.05
CA ILE A 237 11.27 -7.08 -52.73
C ILE A 237 9.95 -6.51 -53.25
N GLN A 238 9.53 -6.92 -54.45
CA GLN A 238 8.22 -6.55 -55.00
C GLN A 238 7.06 -7.06 -54.15
N LEU A 239 7.13 -8.33 -53.70
CA LEU A 239 6.12 -8.94 -52.83
C LEU A 239 6.06 -8.24 -51.46
N LEU A 240 7.21 -7.90 -50.88
CA LEU A 240 7.30 -7.17 -49.61
C LEU A 240 6.69 -5.77 -49.72
N THR A 241 7.00 -5.07 -50.81
CA THR A 241 6.44 -3.74 -51.09
C THR A 241 4.92 -3.81 -51.14
N LYS A 242 4.37 -4.84 -51.81
CA LYS A 242 2.92 -5.04 -51.89
C LYS A 242 2.29 -5.43 -50.55
N ALA A 243 2.96 -6.25 -49.76
CA ALA A 243 2.51 -6.58 -48.41
C ALA A 243 2.38 -5.31 -47.54
N LEU A 244 3.35 -4.40 -47.63
CA LEU A 244 3.32 -3.12 -46.92
C LEU A 244 2.18 -2.22 -47.40
N GLU A 245 1.92 -2.15 -48.71
CA GLU A 245 0.76 -1.42 -49.25
C GLU A 245 -0.57 -1.98 -48.74
N LEU A 246 -0.72 -3.31 -48.72
CA LEU A 246 -1.93 -3.96 -48.21
C LEU A 246 -2.14 -3.68 -46.72
N LEU A 247 -1.07 -3.75 -45.92
CA LEU A 247 -1.13 -3.40 -44.50
C LEU A 247 -1.49 -1.93 -44.28
N LEU A 248 -0.94 -1.02 -45.09
CA LEU A 248 -1.31 0.40 -45.07
C LEU A 248 -2.79 0.59 -45.42
N HIS A 249 -3.31 -0.16 -46.39
CA HIS A 249 -4.70 -0.05 -46.81
C HIS A 249 -5.68 -0.63 -45.78
N GLU A 250 -5.35 -1.77 -45.17
CA GLU A 250 -6.11 -2.36 -44.06
C GLU A 250 -6.11 -1.43 -42.85
N ARG A 251 -4.95 -0.86 -42.49
CA ARG A 251 -4.85 0.14 -41.44
C ARG A 251 -5.77 1.34 -41.71
N ARG A 252 -5.78 1.87 -42.93
CA ARG A 252 -6.67 2.98 -43.32
C ARG A 252 -8.17 2.62 -43.26
N GLN A 253 -8.53 1.36 -43.50
CA GLN A 253 -9.91 0.87 -43.45
C GLN A 253 -10.41 0.65 -42.01
N VAL A 254 -9.54 0.13 -41.15
CA VAL A 254 -9.84 -0.09 -39.71
C VAL A 254 -9.84 1.25 -38.96
N ASP A 255 -8.97 2.17 -39.35
CA ASP A 255 -8.73 3.43 -38.65
C ASP A 255 -9.47 4.62 -39.29
N LYS A 256 -10.78 4.48 -39.58
CA LYS A 256 -11.62 5.57 -40.12
C LYS A 256 -11.73 6.78 -39.19
N LYS A 257 -11.43 6.60 -37.90
CA LYS A 257 -11.29 7.66 -36.90
C LYS A 257 -9.90 7.51 -36.30
N GLY A 258 -8.89 8.02 -37.03
CA GLY A 258 -7.47 7.91 -36.67
C GLY A 258 -7.25 7.83 -35.17
N PHE A 259 -6.74 6.69 -34.70
CA PHE A 259 -6.30 6.48 -33.33
C PHE A 259 -5.25 7.55 -33.01
N LYS A 260 -5.70 8.70 -32.50
CA LYS A 260 -4.86 9.72 -31.88
C LYS A 260 -4.43 9.19 -30.52
N ILE A 261 -3.57 8.18 -30.54
CA ILE A 261 -2.77 7.84 -29.38
C ILE A 261 -1.85 9.04 -29.20
N ASP A 262 -2.03 9.76 -28.09
CA ASP A 262 -1.13 10.80 -27.65
C ASP A 262 0.20 10.13 -27.27
N LEU A 263 1.06 9.94 -28.28
CA LEU A 263 2.39 9.35 -28.15
C LEU A 263 3.23 10.13 -27.13
N GLN A 264 3.04 11.45 -27.06
CA GLN A 264 3.75 12.33 -26.15
C GLN A 264 3.28 12.13 -24.70
N GLY A 265 1.96 11.98 -24.48
CA GLY A 265 1.39 11.64 -23.18
C GLY A 265 1.78 10.24 -22.71
N LEU A 266 1.82 9.26 -23.62
CA LEU A 266 2.27 7.90 -23.30
C LEU A 266 3.76 7.88 -22.94
N GLU A 267 4.60 8.54 -23.74
CA GLU A 267 6.03 8.65 -23.47
C GLU A 267 6.30 9.37 -22.15
N GLY A 268 5.57 10.45 -21.86
CA GLY A 268 5.63 11.15 -20.57
C GLY A 268 5.28 10.25 -19.39
N ASN A 269 4.19 9.48 -19.51
CA ASN A 269 3.80 8.51 -18.49
C ASN A 269 4.84 7.39 -18.30
N THR A 270 5.40 6.87 -19.38
CA THR A 270 6.46 5.85 -19.31
C THR A 270 7.71 6.40 -18.63
N ARG A 271 8.13 7.63 -18.94
CA ARG A 271 9.27 8.28 -18.28
C ARG A 271 9.02 8.47 -16.77
N PHE A 272 7.85 8.98 -16.40
CA PHE A 272 7.47 9.16 -14.99
C PHE A 272 7.45 7.85 -14.21
N GLN A 273 6.89 6.78 -14.79
CA GLN A 273 6.88 5.46 -14.17
C GLN A 273 8.30 4.90 -14.00
N ASN A 274 9.18 5.10 -14.99
CA ASN A 274 10.58 4.69 -14.89
C ASN A 274 11.34 5.43 -13.78
N GLU A 275 11.15 6.75 -13.65
CA GLU A 275 11.75 7.53 -12.57
C GLU A 275 11.28 7.04 -11.19
N THR A 276 9.98 6.79 -11.05
CA THR A 276 9.41 6.23 -9.82
C THR A 276 9.99 4.85 -9.50
N LEU A 277 10.13 3.99 -10.50
CA LEU A 277 10.70 2.65 -10.37
C LEU A 277 12.18 2.73 -9.94
N LEU A 278 12.95 3.64 -10.53
CA LEU A 278 14.34 3.89 -10.14
C LEU A 278 14.46 4.37 -8.68
N GLY A 279 13.58 5.28 -8.25
CA GLY A 279 13.50 5.73 -6.85
C GLY A 279 13.15 4.59 -5.87
N LEU A 280 12.22 3.70 -6.25
CA LEU A 280 11.89 2.53 -5.43
C LEU A 280 13.05 1.53 -5.36
N LYS A 281 13.81 1.36 -6.46
CA LYS A 281 15.01 0.51 -6.48
C LYS A 281 16.10 1.06 -5.56
N SER A 282 16.36 2.37 -5.58
CA SER A 282 17.35 2.98 -4.69
C SER A 282 16.92 2.91 -3.22
N LEU A 283 15.63 3.13 -2.92
CA LEU A 283 15.10 2.96 -1.56
C LEU A 283 15.26 1.53 -1.05
N ARG A 284 14.98 0.53 -1.89
CA ARG A 284 15.20 -0.88 -1.56
C ARG A 284 16.66 -1.16 -1.25
N GLN A 285 17.58 -0.61 -2.04
CA GLN A 285 19.01 -0.79 -1.84
C GLN A 285 19.47 -0.17 -0.52
N LYS A 286 19.01 1.05 -0.20
CA LYS A 286 19.30 1.72 1.08
C LYS A 286 18.80 0.90 2.28
N LEU A 287 17.56 0.41 2.23
CA LEU A 287 17.00 -0.41 3.29
C LEU A 287 17.78 -1.73 3.48
N LYS A 288 18.17 -2.39 2.38
CA LYS A 288 18.81 -3.70 2.42
C LYS A 288 20.30 -3.62 2.79
N CYS A 289 21.02 -2.65 2.25
CA CYS A 289 22.47 -2.55 2.38
C CYS A 289 22.89 -1.67 3.55
N ASP A 290 22.17 -0.60 3.85
CA ASP A 290 22.61 0.36 4.87
C ASP A 290 21.85 0.13 6.17
N ASP A 291 20.53 0.30 6.13
CA ASP A 291 19.72 0.31 7.35
C ASP A 291 19.64 -1.08 8.01
N HIS A 292 19.40 -2.14 7.22
CA HIS A 292 19.36 -3.50 7.76
C HIS A 292 20.70 -3.91 8.39
N ILE A 293 21.82 -3.60 7.73
CA ILE A 293 23.16 -3.93 8.24
C ILE A 293 23.43 -3.14 9.53
N SER A 294 23.15 -1.84 9.54
CA SER A 294 23.32 -0.98 10.70
C SER A 294 22.49 -1.46 11.90
N VAL A 295 21.21 -1.78 11.69
CA VAL A 295 20.34 -2.31 12.75
C VAL A 295 20.83 -3.66 13.26
N THR A 296 21.25 -4.56 12.37
CA THR A 296 21.76 -5.89 12.76
C THR A 296 23.04 -5.77 13.58
N GLN A 297 23.96 -4.88 13.18
CA GLN A 297 25.18 -4.59 13.95
C GLN A 297 24.86 -3.99 15.31
N SER A 298 23.96 -3.01 15.37
CA SER A 298 23.54 -2.38 16.63
C SER A 298 22.91 -3.40 17.60
N ILE A 299 22.07 -4.32 17.10
CA ILE A 299 21.50 -5.40 17.89
C ILE A 299 22.61 -6.31 18.43
N ALA A 300 23.57 -6.71 17.59
CA ALA A 300 24.67 -7.57 18.00
C ALA A 300 25.55 -6.91 19.07
N GLU A 301 25.86 -5.62 18.92
CA GLU A 301 26.60 -4.82 19.92
C GLU A 301 25.85 -4.75 21.25
N LYS A 302 24.54 -4.44 21.22
CA LYS A 302 23.71 -4.38 22.43
C LYS A 302 23.62 -5.74 23.11
N GLN A 303 23.53 -6.81 22.34
CA GLN A 303 23.52 -8.16 22.87
C GLN A 303 24.86 -8.55 23.50
N LEU A 304 25.98 -8.14 22.91
CA LEU A 304 27.31 -8.33 23.49
C LEU A 304 27.48 -7.52 24.78
N GLU A 305 27.08 -6.25 24.78
CA GLU A 305 27.10 -5.36 25.95
C GLU A 305 26.28 -5.97 27.10
N TRP A 306 25.11 -6.51 26.77
CA TRP A 306 24.25 -7.22 27.71
C TRP A 306 24.93 -8.48 28.27
N GLN A 307 25.50 -9.33 27.40
CA GLN A 307 26.23 -10.52 27.83
C GLN A 307 27.41 -10.18 28.74
N LEU A 308 28.16 -9.10 28.44
CA LEU A 308 29.28 -8.64 29.26
C LEU A 308 28.80 -8.14 30.62
N LYS A 309 27.72 -7.34 30.66
CA LYS A 309 27.08 -6.88 31.91
C LYS A 309 26.67 -8.05 32.79
N TRP A 310 26.07 -9.10 32.22
CA TRP A 310 25.70 -10.31 32.97
C TRP A 310 26.91 -11.11 33.44
N LYS A 311 27.91 -11.32 32.57
CA LYS A 311 29.14 -12.02 32.94
C LYS A 311 29.86 -11.32 34.09
N ASN A 312 29.91 -9.99 34.08
CA ASN A 312 30.56 -9.21 35.13
C ASN A 312 29.77 -9.18 36.45
N ARG A 313 28.42 -9.22 36.40
CA ARG A 313 27.57 -9.15 37.60
C ARG A 313 27.27 -10.51 38.24
N LEU A 314 27.11 -11.57 37.45
CA LEU A 314 26.70 -12.90 37.92
C LEU A 314 27.76 -14.00 37.67
N GLY A 315 28.87 -13.71 36.99
CA GLY A 315 29.90 -14.70 36.64
C GLY A 315 29.47 -15.75 35.59
N GLN A 316 28.18 -15.79 35.23
CA GLN A 316 27.57 -16.76 34.31
C GLN A 316 26.55 -16.08 33.39
N SER A 317 26.26 -16.70 32.24
CA SER A 317 25.22 -16.24 31.31
C SER A 317 23.83 -16.70 31.79
N PRO A 318 22.81 -15.81 31.87
CA PRO A 318 21.47 -16.18 32.34
C PRO A 318 20.81 -17.26 31.46
N PHE A 319 21.19 -17.34 30.18
CA PHE A 319 20.69 -18.36 29.26
C PHE A 319 21.31 -19.74 29.44
N ARG A 320 22.40 -19.86 30.24
CA ARG A 320 22.94 -21.16 30.64
C ARG A 320 22.22 -21.73 31.86
N LEU A 321 21.71 -20.87 32.75
CA LEU A 321 20.94 -21.29 33.94
C LEU A 321 19.57 -21.89 33.60
N ILE A 322 19.00 -21.56 32.44
CA ILE A 322 17.71 -22.09 31.98
C ILE A 322 17.86 -23.47 31.33
N LYS A 323 19.09 -23.88 30.95
CA LYS A 323 19.33 -25.18 30.31
C LYS A 323 19.50 -26.33 31.28
N ASP A 324 19.88 -26.05 32.53
CA ASP A 324 19.91 -27.07 33.57
C ASP A 324 18.51 -27.12 34.21
N PRO A 325 17.73 -28.21 34.02
CA PRO A 325 16.44 -28.35 34.66
C PRO A 325 16.70 -28.41 36.17
N ASN A 326 16.48 -27.29 36.85
CA ASN A 326 16.55 -27.27 38.31
C ASN A 326 15.40 -28.14 38.82
N PRO A 327 15.68 -29.34 39.37
CA PRO A 327 14.65 -30.37 39.57
C PRO A 327 13.57 -29.96 40.56
N ALA A 328 13.79 -28.88 41.32
CA ALA A 328 12.84 -28.36 42.29
C ALA A 328 11.73 -27.45 41.69
N LEU A 329 11.97 -26.80 40.54
CA LEU A 329 11.08 -25.75 40.03
C LEU A 329 10.45 -26.06 38.66
N ASP A 330 10.91 -27.09 37.96
CA ASP A 330 10.37 -27.62 36.68
C ASP A 330 9.72 -26.55 35.79
N LEU A 331 10.52 -25.53 35.47
CA LEU A 331 10.09 -24.35 34.71
C LEU A 331 9.85 -24.71 33.24
N LEU A 332 8.82 -24.11 32.65
CA LEU A 332 8.52 -24.32 31.24
C LEU A 332 9.69 -23.88 30.35
N PRO A 333 9.93 -24.58 29.22
CA PRO A 333 10.96 -24.20 28.27
C PRO A 333 10.72 -22.78 27.74
N ALA A 334 11.80 -22.02 27.56
CA ALA A 334 11.72 -20.67 27.00
C ALA A 334 11.07 -20.69 25.61
N MET A 335 10.18 -19.73 25.34
CA MET A 335 9.56 -19.58 24.02
C MET A 335 10.63 -19.35 22.94
N SER A 336 10.41 -19.90 21.76
CA SER A 336 11.31 -19.69 20.62
C SER A 336 11.34 -18.20 20.25
N PRO A 337 12.50 -17.62 19.89
CA PRO A 337 12.57 -16.23 19.46
C PRO A 337 11.59 -15.97 18.31
N LEU A 338 10.77 -14.92 18.44
CA LEU A 338 9.78 -14.48 17.46
C LEU A 338 8.58 -15.43 17.23
N SER A 339 8.35 -16.41 18.13
CA SER A 339 7.08 -17.16 18.14
C SER A 339 6.22 -16.79 19.36
N PHE A 340 4.92 -16.61 19.13
CA PHE A 340 3.90 -16.44 20.17
C PHE A 340 3.10 -17.73 20.39
N THR A 341 3.65 -18.86 19.95
CA THR A 341 3.02 -20.17 20.16
C THR A 341 3.18 -20.54 21.64
N PRO A 342 2.08 -20.72 22.39
CA PRO A 342 2.16 -21.13 23.78
C PRO A 342 2.84 -22.50 23.90
N ALA A 343 3.42 -22.80 25.06
CA ALA A 343 3.95 -24.13 25.34
C ALA A 343 2.85 -25.19 25.17
N THR A 344 3.22 -26.43 24.82
CA THR A 344 2.25 -27.52 24.65
C THR A 344 1.51 -27.79 25.96
N GLU A 345 0.23 -28.16 25.87
CA GLU A 345 -0.62 -28.44 27.04
C GLU A 345 -0.04 -29.55 27.94
N GLU A 346 0.69 -30.49 27.34
CA GLU A 346 1.44 -31.55 28.04
C GLU A 346 2.60 -31.00 28.88
N ALA A 347 3.26 -29.93 28.43
CA ALA A 347 4.32 -29.26 29.18
C ALA A 347 3.75 -28.50 30.38
N TYR A 348 2.58 -27.86 30.21
CA TYR A 348 1.86 -27.23 31.32
C TYR A 348 1.45 -28.25 32.40
N LYS A 349 0.87 -29.40 32.01
CA LYS A 349 0.45 -30.44 32.95
C LYS A 349 1.59 -31.06 33.76
N LYS A 350 2.80 -31.08 33.20
CA LYS A 350 3.99 -31.62 33.89
C LYS A 350 4.57 -30.66 34.93
N SER A 351 4.35 -29.35 34.79
CA SER A 351 4.88 -28.34 35.69
C SER A 351 4.34 -28.49 37.12
N VAL A 352 5.22 -28.31 38.12
CA VAL A 352 4.91 -28.38 39.57
C VAL A 352 3.75 -27.44 39.95
N PHE A 353 3.61 -26.29 39.27
CA PHE A 353 2.53 -25.33 39.52
C PHE A 353 1.14 -25.85 39.17
N CYS A 354 1.04 -26.84 38.27
CA CYS A 354 -0.22 -27.51 37.95
C CYS A 354 -0.50 -28.71 38.87
N GLN A 355 0.52 -29.27 39.53
CA GLN A 355 0.37 -30.36 40.50
C GLN A 355 -0.08 -29.86 41.88
N TYR A 356 0.22 -28.60 42.20
CA TYR A 356 -0.23 -27.93 43.43
C TYR A 356 -1.00 -26.64 43.10
N PRO A 357 -2.25 -26.74 42.61
CA PRO A 357 -3.06 -25.56 42.35
C PRO A 357 -3.26 -24.80 43.67
N ALA A 358 -2.96 -23.50 43.65
CA ALA A 358 -3.23 -22.64 44.79
C ALA A 358 -4.73 -22.67 45.10
N LEU A 359 -5.11 -23.21 46.26
CA LEU A 359 -6.46 -23.10 46.78
C LEU A 359 -6.72 -21.63 47.10
N ILE A 360 -7.42 -20.94 46.20
CA ILE A 360 -7.92 -19.60 46.46
C ILE A 360 -8.97 -19.76 47.58
N PRO A 361 -8.81 -19.09 48.75
CA PRO A 361 -9.77 -19.18 49.82
C PRO A 361 -11.16 -18.73 49.33
N ASP A 362 -12.20 -19.52 49.59
CA ASP A 362 -13.59 -19.24 49.20
C ASP A 362 -14.19 -17.98 49.87
N SER A 363 -13.41 -17.20 50.63
CA SER A 363 -13.88 -16.00 51.33
C SER A 363 -14.17 -14.80 50.43
N ILE A 364 -13.86 -14.85 49.13
CA ILE A 364 -14.24 -13.78 48.17
C ILE A 364 -15.62 -14.04 47.55
N LYS A 365 -16.28 -15.17 47.82
CA LYS A 365 -17.61 -15.49 47.26
C LYS A 365 -18.81 -14.91 48.03
N LYS A 366 -18.62 -14.11 49.09
CA LYS A 366 -19.74 -13.57 49.91
C LYS A 366 -20.03 -12.07 49.82
N ASN A 367 -19.23 -11.27 49.11
CA ASN A 367 -19.45 -9.81 49.07
C ASN A 367 -19.68 -9.24 47.66
N VAL A 368 -20.47 -9.93 46.83
CA VAL A 368 -21.08 -9.30 45.65
C VAL A 368 -22.49 -9.86 45.45
N GLN A 369 -23.47 -9.33 46.17
CA GLN A 369 -24.87 -9.24 45.70
C GLN A 369 -25.71 -8.30 46.58
N ALA A 370 -26.38 -7.34 45.91
CA ALA A 370 -27.49 -6.44 46.32
C ALA A 370 -27.14 -5.42 47.45
N ASP A 371 -27.40 -4.11 47.39
CA ASP A 371 -28.45 -3.27 46.77
C ASP A 371 -27.85 -1.89 46.36
N GLU A 372 -28.16 -1.33 45.19
CA GLU A 372 -29.23 -0.32 44.96
C GLU A 372 -29.18 0.93 45.85
N PHE A 373 -28.75 2.08 45.29
CA PHE A 373 -29.41 3.37 45.53
C PHE A 373 -29.33 4.27 44.28
N LEU A 374 -30.54 4.60 43.82
CA LEU A 374 -30.94 5.54 42.80
C LEU A 374 -30.59 6.99 43.15
N THR A 375 -30.23 7.75 42.10
CA THR A 375 -30.63 9.13 41.77
C THR A 375 -30.56 10.23 42.83
N VAL A 376 -29.87 11.34 42.49
CA VAL A 376 -30.43 12.70 42.32
C VAL A 376 -29.28 13.70 42.33
N GLY A 377 -29.11 14.40 41.20
CA GLY A 377 -28.35 15.64 41.17
C GLY A 377 -29.17 16.80 41.71
N LYS A 378 -28.51 17.78 42.32
CA LYS A 378 -28.92 19.19 42.32
C LYS A 378 -27.70 20.08 42.43
N THR A 379 -27.68 21.06 41.54
CA THR A 379 -26.76 22.16 41.31
C THR A 379 -26.68 23.17 42.46
N LEU A 380 -25.49 23.74 42.67
CA LEU A 380 -25.16 25.11 43.13
C LEU A 380 -23.61 25.15 43.17
N GLU A 381 -22.83 26.16 42.83
CA GLU A 381 -22.97 27.52 42.29
C GLU A 381 -21.53 27.99 41.96
N ASN A 382 -21.39 29.12 41.29
CA ASN A 382 -20.11 29.75 40.96
C ASN A 382 -19.29 30.17 42.20
N GLU A 383 -17.96 30.20 42.06
CA GLU A 383 -17.06 31.36 42.31
C GLU A 383 -15.64 30.96 42.75
N ASP A 384 -14.68 31.42 41.94
CA ASP A 384 -13.40 32.07 42.25
C ASP A 384 -12.29 31.51 43.16
N TYR A 385 -11.07 31.90 42.73
CA TYR A 385 -9.77 31.92 43.39
C TYR A 385 -9.12 30.54 43.67
N SER A 386 -7.81 30.34 43.62
CA SER A 386 -6.63 31.07 43.16
C SER A 386 -5.46 30.14 43.47
N THR A 387 -4.48 30.06 42.57
CA THR A 387 -3.05 29.82 42.82
C THR A 387 -2.61 28.71 43.80
N LYS A 388 -1.82 27.75 43.30
CA LYS A 388 -0.47 27.45 43.85
C LYS A 388 0.35 26.50 42.96
N THR A 389 1.24 27.14 42.19
CA THR A 389 2.69 26.85 42.10
C THR A 389 3.16 25.43 41.79
N VAL A 390 3.61 25.23 40.54
CA VAL A 390 4.75 24.34 40.23
C VAL A 390 5.92 25.22 39.82
N THR A 391 6.98 25.13 40.59
CA THR A 391 8.27 25.80 40.43
C THR A 391 9.08 25.13 39.32
N GLU A 392 9.45 25.88 38.28
CA GLU A 392 10.62 25.55 37.45
C GLU A 392 11.64 26.69 37.53
N ARG A 393 12.83 26.34 38.04
CA ARG A 393 14.01 27.21 38.12
C ARG A 393 14.58 27.41 36.73
N THR A 394 14.63 28.66 36.30
CA THR A 394 15.49 29.16 35.22
C THR A 394 16.82 29.66 35.79
N LEU A 395 17.93 29.35 35.13
CA LEU A 395 19.23 30.03 35.31
C LEU A 395 19.77 30.49 33.93
N LYS A 396 19.43 31.75 33.65
CA LYS A 396 20.11 32.86 32.95
C LYS A 396 21.40 32.63 32.14
N LEU A 397 21.47 33.33 31.00
CA LEU A 397 22.46 34.39 30.66
C LEU A 397 21.86 35.27 29.53
N ALA A 398 21.62 36.58 29.75
CA ALA A 398 22.41 37.75 29.25
C ALA A 398 22.42 37.87 27.70
N THR A 399 22.15 38.98 27.01
CA THR A 399 22.17 40.42 27.32
C THR A 399 21.61 41.22 26.10
N HIS A 400 21.33 42.49 26.34
CA HIS A 400 21.19 43.64 25.42
C HIS A 400 19.80 44.17 25.05
N SER A 401 19.54 45.35 25.63
CA SER A 401 18.59 46.38 25.25
C SER A 401 19.41 47.58 24.76
N GLU A 402 19.14 48.06 23.55
CA GLU A 402 19.32 49.46 23.13
C GLU A 402 18.08 49.79 22.28
N LYS A 403 17.11 50.56 22.80
CA LYS A 403 16.98 52.03 22.87
C LYS A 403 16.61 52.70 21.54
N THR A 404 15.74 53.72 21.71
CA THR A 404 15.31 54.80 20.80
C THR A 404 14.36 54.39 19.68
N SER A 405 13.29 55.10 19.34
CA SER A 405 12.42 56.16 19.89
C SER A 405 11.75 56.77 18.65
N ASN A 406 10.45 57.01 18.77
CA ASN A 406 9.60 57.90 17.97
C ASN A 406 10.29 59.06 17.22
N VAL A 407 9.64 59.45 16.13
CA VAL A 407 9.29 60.81 15.62
C VAL A 407 8.90 60.55 14.14
N GLU A 408 7.74 60.91 13.60
CA GLU A 408 6.63 61.80 13.95
C GLU A 408 5.35 61.27 13.26
#